data_AF-A0A959EG00-F1
#
_entry.id   AF-A0A959EG00-F1
#
_cell.length_a   1.000
_cell.length_b   1.000
_cell.length_c   1.000
_cell.angle_alpha   90.00
_cell.angle_beta   90.00
_cell.angle_gamma   90.00
#
_symmetry.space_group_name_H-M   'P 1'
#
loop_
_entity.id
_entity.type
_entity.pdbx_description
1 polymer ?
#
loop_
_entity_poly.entity_id
_entity_poly.type
_entity_poly.pdbx_seq_one_letter_code
_entity_poly.pdbx_strand_id
1 'polypeptide(L)'
;AAARLGDQINPERQSSGSQFYIVSGQKLDEAMLNQVEQQNGIQYTPEQRKAYLEQGGYPPLDGAYTVFGQVVEGMEVVDKIATAQRDQMDRPLQDIRMKVSIID
;
A
#
# COMPACT_ATOMS: atom_id res chain seq x y z
N ALA A 1 -0.04 -7.59 -5.47
CA ALA A 1 1.09 -7.38 -6.40
C ALA A 1 1.78 -6.07 -6.07
N ALA A 2 3.10 -6.01 -6.09
CA ALA A 2 3.85 -4.78 -5.86
C ALA A 2 4.02 -4.00 -7.18
N ALA A 3 3.85 -2.68 -7.16
CA ALA A 3 3.95 -1.82 -8.34
C ALA A 3 5.41 -1.51 -8.79
N ARG A 4 6.31 -2.48 -8.64
CA ARG A 4 7.66 -2.47 -9.22
C ARG A 4 8.21 -3.89 -9.32
N LEU A 5 9.18 -4.09 -10.23
CA LEU A 5 9.96 -5.32 -10.29
C LEU A 5 10.84 -5.47 -9.02
N GLY A 6 11.19 -6.70 -8.68
CA GLY A 6 12.05 -6.98 -7.52
C GLY A 6 13.46 -6.39 -7.68
N ASP A 7 14.14 -6.14 -6.55
CA ASP A 7 15.42 -5.41 -6.50
C ASP A 7 16.53 -6.05 -7.35
N GLN A 8 16.47 -7.37 -7.61
CA GLN A 8 17.41 -8.06 -8.52
C GLN A 8 17.34 -7.57 -9.97
N ILE A 9 16.16 -7.11 -10.40
CA ILE A 9 15.88 -6.62 -11.75
C ILE A 9 15.76 -5.08 -11.77
N ASN A 10 15.28 -4.48 -10.67
CA ASN A 10 15.13 -3.04 -10.49
C ASN A 10 15.85 -2.56 -9.22
N PRO A 11 17.20 -2.54 -9.24
CA PRO A 11 18.02 -2.24 -8.06
C PRO A 11 17.84 -0.80 -7.56
N GLU A 12 17.50 0.12 -8.47
CA GLU A 12 17.23 1.53 -8.15
C GLU A 12 15.79 1.76 -7.64
N ARG A 13 14.97 0.70 -7.55
CA ARG A 13 13.58 0.75 -7.07
C ARG A 13 12.72 1.77 -7.81
N GLN A 14 12.94 1.92 -9.12
CA GLN A 14 12.17 2.81 -9.97
C GLN A 14 10.68 2.41 -9.93
N SER A 15 9.80 3.42 -9.92
CA SER A 15 8.35 3.20 -9.90
C SER A 15 7.85 2.72 -11.27
N SER A 16 6.78 1.92 -11.29
CA SER A 16 6.09 1.58 -12.53
C SER A 16 5.36 2.80 -13.10
N GLY A 17 5.45 3.01 -14.42
CA GLY A 17 4.77 4.13 -15.09
C GLY A 17 3.27 3.91 -15.32
N SER A 18 2.75 2.69 -15.12
CA SER A 18 1.34 2.36 -15.42
C SER A 18 0.67 1.48 -14.36
N GLN A 19 1.38 1.12 -13.30
CA GLN A 19 0.85 0.30 -12.22
C GLN A 19 1.00 1.06 -10.92
N PHE A 20 -0.07 1.10 -10.14
CA PHE A 20 -0.09 1.63 -8.79
C PHE A 20 -0.98 0.73 -7.93
N TYR A 21 -0.91 0.90 -6.62
CA TYR A 21 -1.83 0.27 -5.68
C TYR A 21 -2.26 1.30 -4.63
N ILE A 22 -3.41 1.06 -4.03
CA ILE A 22 -3.91 1.84 -2.89
C ILE A 22 -3.66 0.99 -1.66
N VAL A 23 -3.01 1.58 -0.66
CA VAL A 23 -2.84 0.94 0.65
C VAL A 23 -4.12 1.18 1.45
N SER A 24 -4.93 0.13 1.59
CA SER A 24 -5.95 0.06 2.64
C SER A 24 -5.33 -0.77 3.78
N GLY A 25 -4.95 -0.09 4.86
CA GLY A 25 -4.22 -0.68 5.97
C GLY A 25 -5.11 -0.94 7.17
N GLN A 26 -4.81 -2.00 7.91
CA GLN A 26 -5.41 -2.21 9.23
C GLN A 26 -4.57 -1.50 10.29
N LYS A 27 -5.19 -1.21 11.44
CA LYS A 27 -4.46 -0.75 12.63
C LYS A 27 -3.42 -1.80 13.00
N LEU A 28 -2.19 -1.35 13.16
CA LEU A 28 -1.11 -2.20 13.65
C LEU A 28 -1.03 -2.11 15.17
N ASP A 29 -0.43 -3.12 15.78
CA ASP A 29 -0.03 -3.04 17.18
C ASP A 29 1.47 -2.70 17.31
N GLU A 30 1.88 -2.40 18.54
CA GLU A 30 3.26 -2.05 18.86
C GLU A 30 4.24 -3.18 18.52
N ALA A 31 3.82 -4.45 18.63
CA ALA A 31 4.68 -5.59 18.35
C ALA A 31 5.00 -5.70 16.85
N MET A 32 3.99 -5.49 15.99
CA MET A 32 4.17 -5.43 14.55
C MET A 32 5.08 -4.27 14.15
N LEU A 33 4.90 -3.08 14.73
CA LEU A 33 5.77 -1.94 14.45
C LEU A 33 7.23 -2.21 14.83
N ASN A 34 7.47 -2.80 16.00
CA ASN A 34 8.82 -3.19 16.44
C ASN A 34 9.45 -4.20 15.48
N GLN A 35 8.67 -5.15 14.98
CA GLN A 35 9.16 -6.12 14.01
C GLN A 35 9.55 -5.44 12.69
N VAL A 36 8.75 -4.51 12.20
CA VAL A 36 9.05 -3.76 10.96
C VAL A 36 10.31 -2.91 11.13
N GLU A 37 10.46 -2.21 12.26
CA GLU A 37 11.66 -1.44 12.59
C GLU A 37 12.92 -2.31 12.53
N GLN A 38 12.88 -3.50 13.16
CA GLN A 38 14.00 -4.45 13.14
C GLN A 38 14.29 -4.99 11.74
N GLN A 39 13.27 -5.36 10.98
CA GLN A 39 13.43 -5.92 9.64
C GLN A 39 13.97 -4.90 8.64
N ASN A 40 13.49 -3.67 8.71
CA ASN A 40 13.83 -2.62 7.76
C ASN A 40 15.00 -1.73 8.23
N GLY A 41 15.48 -1.92 9.46
CA GLY A 41 16.56 -1.09 10.04
C GLY A 41 16.14 0.38 10.19
N ILE A 42 14.85 0.62 10.43
CA ILE A 42 14.27 1.96 10.60
C ILE A 42 13.85 2.15 12.05
N GLN A 43 13.78 3.39 12.50
CA GLN A 43 13.20 3.75 13.79
C GLN A 43 12.13 4.80 13.55
N TYR A 44 10.89 4.48 13.89
CA TYR A 44 9.78 5.42 13.75
C TYR A 44 9.82 6.46 14.87
N THR A 45 9.48 7.70 14.51
CA THR A 45 9.18 8.74 15.49
C THR A 45 7.92 8.40 16.29
N PRO A 46 7.74 8.92 17.52
CA PRO A 46 6.51 8.75 18.29
C PRO A 46 5.25 9.12 17.50
N GLU A 47 5.32 10.17 16.69
CA GLU A 47 4.24 10.67 15.85
C GLU A 47 3.89 9.67 14.73
N GLN A 48 4.89 9.08 14.08
CA GLN A 48 4.69 8.04 13.06
C GLN A 48 4.08 6.78 13.65
N ARG A 49 4.57 6.33 14.82
CA ARG A 49 3.97 5.19 15.53
C ARG A 49 2.52 5.46 15.84
N LYS A 50 2.21 6.61 16.43
CA LYS A 50 0.84 7.03 16.74
C LYS A 50 -0.05 6.99 15.50
N ALA A 51 0.42 7.50 14.37
CA ALA A 51 -0.33 7.46 13.11
C ALA A 51 -0.67 6.01 12.69
N TYR A 52 0.30 5.08 12.74
CA TYR A 52 0.05 3.68 12.41
C TYR A 52 -0.89 2.95 13.38
N LEU A 53 -0.83 3.27 14.67
CA LEU A 53 -1.70 2.69 15.69
C LEU A 53 -3.15 3.20 15.55
N GLU A 54 -3.33 4.48 15.19
CA GLU A 54 -4.65 5.12 15.13
C GLU A 54 -5.33 4.96 13.77
N GLN A 55 -4.58 5.17 12.69
CA GLN A 55 -5.08 5.26 11.32
C GLN A 55 -4.79 3.99 10.51
N GLY A 56 -3.83 3.18 10.94
CA GLY A 56 -3.37 2.01 10.19
C GLY A 56 -2.44 2.39 9.04
N GLY A 57 -2.19 1.43 8.17
CA GLY A 57 -1.31 1.59 7.01
C GLY A 57 -0.62 0.28 6.68
N TYR A 58 0.50 0.36 5.97
CA TYR A 58 1.31 -0.82 5.68
C TYR A 58 2.81 -0.51 5.77
N PRO A 59 3.32 -0.38 7.02
CA PRO A 59 4.72 -0.06 7.34
C PRO A 59 5.80 -0.88 6.61
N PRO A 60 5.60 -2.17 6.26
CA PRO A 60 6.62 -2.94 5.54
C PRO A 60 7.08 -2.35 4.20
N LEU A 61 6.34 -1.40 3.63
CA LEU A 61 6.70 -0.74 2.36
C LEU A 61 7.43 0.59 2.55
N ASP A 62 7.61 1.05 3.79
CA ASP A 62 8.29 2.31 4.08
C ASP A 62 9.74 2.31 3.59
N GLY A 63 10.13 3.37 2.91
CA GLY A 63 11.45 3.51 2.29
C GLY A 63 11.69 2.61 1.06
N ALA A 64 10.74 1.74 0.71
CA ALA A 64 10.83 0.85 -0.45
C ALA A 64 9.95 1.29 -1.63
N TYR A 65 8.96 2.16 -1.40
CA TYR A 65 8.00 2.64 -2.40
C TYR A 65 7.78 4.14 -2.30
N THR A 66 7.54 4.78 -3.44
CA THR A 66 7.20 6.21 -3.51
C THR A 66 5.70 6.41 -3.34
N VAL A 67 5.31 7.22 -2.35
CA VAL A 67 3.93 7.70 -2.22
C VAL A 67 3.79 8.98 -3.02
N PHE A 68 2.86 9.02 -3.98
CA PHE A 68 2.64 10.18 -4.85
C PHE A 68 1.25 10.83 -4.66
N GLY A 69 0.41 10.27 -3.79
CA GLY A 69 -0.93 10.79 -3.54
C GLY A 69 -1.65 10.02 -2.45
N GLN A 70 -2.84 10.52 -2.10
CA GLN A 70 -3.75 9.90 -1.13
C GLN A 70 -5.18 9.93 -1.66
N VAL A 71 -5.99 8.96 -1.25
CA VAL A 71 -7.42 8.95 -1.53
C VAL A 71 -8.09 9.94 -0.59
N VAL A 72 -8.76 10.95 -1.15
CA VAL A 72 -9.48 11.97 -0.36
C VAL A 72 -10.95 11.60 -0.11
N GLU A 73 -11.55 10.82 -1.00
CA GLU A 73 -12.94 10.36 -0.94
C GLU A 73 -13.07 8.95 -1.56
N GLY A 74 -14.05 8.16 -1.12
CA GLY A 74 -14.37 6.87 -1.74
C GLY A 74 -13.55 5.68 -1.25
N MET A 75 -12.97 5.73 -0.04
CA MET A 75 -12.25 4.58 0.53
C MET A 75 -13.16 3.35 0.70
N GLU A 76 -14.46 3.53 0.91
CA GLU A 76 -15.42 2.45 0.96
C GLU A 76 -15.56 1.72 -0.40
N VAL A 77 -15.25 2.37 -1.51
CA VAL A 77 -15.19 1.74 -2.84
C VAL A 77 -13.92 0.90 -2.95
N VAL A 78 -12.79 1.41 -2.45
CA VAL A 78 -11.51 0.66 -2.38
C VAL A 78 -11.69 -0.63 -1.58
N ASP A 79 -12.34 -0.55 -0.41
CA ASP A 79 -12.59 -1.73 0.43
C ASP A 79 -13.48 -2.76 -0.27
N LYS A 80 -14.54 -2.32 -0.97
CA LYS A 80 -15.38 -3.21 -1.78
C LYS A 80 -14.57 -3.93 -2.85
N ILE A 81 -13.69 -3.21 -3.56
CA ILE A 81 -12.80 -3.79 -4.57
C ILE A 81 -11.87 -4.84 -3.94
N ALA A 82 -11.28 -4.56 -2.78
CA ALA A 82 -10.38 -5.47 -2.07
C ALA A 82 -11.07 -6.79 -1.65
N THR A 83 -12.37 -6.74 -1.36
CA THR A 83 -13.20 -7.90 -0.99
C THR A 83 -13.86 -8.63 -2.16
N ALA A 84 -13.63 -8.19 -3.40
CA ALA A 84 -14.20 -8.84 -4.57
C ALA A 84 -13.80 -10.32 -4.65
N GLN A 85 -14.72 -11.17 -5.11
CA GLN A 85 -14.44 -12.59 -5.30
C GLN A 85 -13.33 -12.76 -6.34
N ARG A 86 -12.39 -13.66 -6.03
CA ARG A 86 -11.18 -13.91 -6.82
C ARG A 86 -11.05 -15.38 -7.16
N ASP A 87 -10.34 -15.67 -8.24
CA ASP A 87 -9.90 -17.02 -8.57
C ASP A 87 -8.69 -17.45 -7.71
N GLN A 88 -8.17 -18.65 -7.97
CA GLN A 88 -7.03 -19.21 -7.24
C GLN A 88 -5.72 -18.45 -7.49
N MET A 89 -5.68 -17.57 -8.49
CA MET A 89 -4.52 -16.75 -8.86
C MET A 89 -4.67 -15.30 -8.37
N ASP A 90 -5.59 -15.05 -7.43
CA ASP A 90 -5.92 -13.72 -6.88
C ASP A 90 -6.49 -12.73 -7.91
N ARG A 91 -6.94 -13.20 -9.09
CA ARG A 91 -7.59 -12.33 -10.08
C ARG A 91 -9.08 -12.19 -9.77
N PRO A 92 -9.65 -10.98 -9.76
CA PRO A 92 -11.10 -10.80 -9.62
C PRO A 92 -11.88 -11.58 -10.67
N LEU A 93 -12.96 -12.27 -10.27
CA LEU A 93 -13.80 -13.06 -11.17
C LEU A 93 -14.55 -12.19 -12.20
N GLN A 94 -14.79 -10.93 -11.85
CA GLN A 94 -15.36 -9.92 -12.73
C GLN A 94 -14.36 -8.80 -12.93
N ASP A 95 -14.24 -8.31 -14.17
CA ASP A 95 -13.35 -7.19 -14.51
C ASP A 95 -13.80 -5.91 -13.78
N ILE A 96 -12.89 -5.33 -12.98
CA ILE A 96 -13.09 -4.05 -12.31
C ILE A 96 -12.39 -2.98 -13.13
N ARG A 97 -13.15 -2.14 -13.83
CA ARG A 97 -12.62 -1.09 -14.72
C ARG A 97 -12.64 0.27 -14.04
N MET A 98 -11.61 1.08 -14.30
CA MET A 98 -11.52 2.46 -13.83
C MET A 98 -11.60 3.45 -15.00
N LYS A 99 -12.10 4.65 -14.72
CA LYS A 99 -12.00 5.82 -15.61
C LYS A 99 -11.11 6.85 -14.90
N VAL A 100 -10.25 7.51 -15.67
CA VAL A 100 -9.32 8.52 -15.14
C VAL A 100 -9.65 9.85 -15.77
N SER A 101 -9.76 10.89 -14.95
CA SER A 101 -9.92 12.28 -15.35
C SER A 101 -9.07 13.16 -14.45
N ILE A 102 -8.50 14.21 -15.04
CA ILE A 102 -7.84 15.27 -14.28
C ILE A 102 -8.94 16.23 -13.80
N ILE A 103 -8.87 16.65 -12.54
CA ILE A 103 -9.79 17.62 -11.95
C ILE A 103 -9.06 18.97 -11.93
N ASP A 104 -9.72 20.02 -12.41
CA ASP A 104 -9.21 21.40 -12.42
C ASP A 104 -9.35 22.11 -11.06
#